data_AF-A0A359LNY4-F1
#
_entry.id   AF-A0A359LNY4-F1
#
_cell.length_a   1.000
_cell.length_b   1.000
_cell.length_c   1.000
_cell.angle_alpha   90.00
_cell.angle_beta   90.00
_cell.angle_gamma   90.00
#
_symmetry.space_group_name_H-M   'P 1'
#
loop_
_entity.id
_entity.type
_entity.pdbx_description
1 polymer ?
#
loop_
_entity_poly.entity_id
_entity_poly.type
_entity_poly.pdbx_seq_one_letter_code
_entity_poly.pdbx_strand_id
1 'polypeptide(L)'
;MRTLGLRVLLVSSFFAVLWSQDDLKERFTRMSRDWEQKGLAEPFKGVRASSGVEEGLFAVSSTGVSTEPVRKAAEAFLASLTPEQRAKTEYKVDDDEWRKWMNQHFYVRQGAGFQEMTEAQREAAFGLMRASLSAKGLKLSRDIMKLNHTLGELAGNNFVEYGEWLYWITIMGKPSKTEPWGWQVDGHHLIVNYFVLGDQVVMTPAFFGSEPVRADAGKFKGTVILQDEQAKGLAFVNGLSEEQRKKAVLETRKPGNN
;
A
#
# COMPACT_ATOMS: atom_id res chain seq x y z
N MET A 1 72.21 -17.05 -2.10
CA MET A 1 70.99 -17.74 -1.64
C MET A 1 69.80 -16.87 -1.99
N ARG A 2 68.94 -17.33 -2.92
CA ARG A 2 67.72 -16.63 -3.35
C ARG A 2 66.58 -17.05 -2.41
N THR A 3 65.91 -16.08 -1.77
CA THR A 3 64.73 -16.30 -0.94
C THR A 3 63.48 -16.41 -1.82
N LEU A 4 62.78 -17.54 -1.68
CA LEU A 4 61.44 -17.79 -2.24
C LEU A 4 60.40 -16.88 -1.57
N GLY A 5 59.62 -16.15 -2.37
CA GLY A 5 58.39 -15.50 -1.92
C GLY A 5 57.20 -16.43 -2.13
N LEU A 6 56.64 -16.98 -1.05
CA LEU A 6 55.40 -17.75 -1.05
C LEU A 6 54.22 -16.77 -0.97
N ARG A 7 53.44 -16.64 -2.05
CA ARG A 7 52.16 -15.91 -2.02
C ARG A 7 51.09 -16.81 -1.42
N VAL A 8 50.60 -16.45 -0.24
CA VAL A 8 49.38 -17.03 0.35
C VAL A 8 48.19 -16.35 -0.30
N LEU A 9 47.45 -17.10 -1.13
CA LEU A 9 46.12 -16.73 -1.60
C LEU A 9 45.11 -17.10 -0.51
N LEU A 10 44.63 -16.08 0.21
CA LEU A 10 43.44 -16.18 1.07
C LEU A 10 42.20 -16.16 0.16
N VAL A 11 41.60 -17.34 -0.04
CA VAL A 11 40.26 -17.45 -0.62
C VAL A 11 39.25 -17.27 0.51
N SER A 12 38.64 -16.08 0.59
CA SER A 12 37.50 -15.84 1.47
C SER A 12 36.24 -16.43 0.83
N SER A 13 35.79 -17.56 1.35
CA SER A 13 34.53 -18.19 0.95
C SER A 13 33.35 -17.40 1.52
N PHE A 14 32.78 -16.48 0.74
CA PHE A 14 31.43 -15.96 1.00
C PHE A 14 30.42 -17.01 0.54
N PHE A 15 29.81 -17.73 1.48
CA PHE A 15 28.59 -18.49 1.22
C PHE A 15 27.44 -17.49 1.03
N ALA A 16 27.23 -17.04 -0.21
CA ALA A 16 25.94 -16.49 -0.60
C ALA A 16 24.95 -17.67 -0.62
N VAL A 17 24.03 -17.72 0.34
CA VAL A 17 22.88 -18.62 0.26
C VAL A 17 21.99 -18.08 -0.87
N LEU A 18 22.17 -18.59 -2.08
CA LEU A 18 21.21 -18.41 -3.16
C LEU A 18 19.99 -19.26 -2.83
N TRP A 19 18.97 -18.64 -2.24
CA TRP A 19 17.64 -19.25 -2.11
C TRP A 19 17.01 -19.35 -3.49
N SER A 20 16.33 -20.47 -3.78
CA SER A 20 15.52 -20.55 -5.00
C SER A 20 14.30 -19.61 -4.89
N GLN A 21 13.69 -19.25 -6.02
CA GLN A 21 12.46 -18.46 -5.99
C GLN A 21 11.30 -19.20 -5.30
N ASP A 22 11.30 -20.53 -5.37
CA ASP A 22 10.31 -21.37 -4.69
C ASP A 22 10.46 -21.28 -3.17
N ASP A 23 11.71 -21.28 -2.65
CA ASP A 23 11.99 -21.09 -1.22
C ASP A 23 11.55 -19.71 -0.72
N LEU A 24 11.77 -18.67 -1.53
CA LEU A 24 11.33 -17.31 -1.21
C LEU A 24 9.81 -17.20 -1.16
N LYS A 25 9.11 -17.77 -2.14
CA LYS A 25 7.65 -17.77 -2.20
C LYS A 25 7.02 -18.51 -1.03
N GLU A 26 7.56 -19.67 -0.66
CA GLU A 26 7.07 -20.43 0.49
C GLU A 26 7.28 -19.66 1.79
N ARG A 27 8.47 -19.07 1.98
CA ARG A 27 8.77 -18.22 3.13
C ARG A 27 7.83 -17.03 3.22
N PHE A 28 7.62 -16.31 2.12
CA PHE A 28 6.70 -15.16 2.06
C PHE A 28 5.27 -15.56 2.39
N THR A 29 4.81 -16.69 1.85
CA THR A 29 3.48 -17.24 2.16
C THR A 29 3.33 -17.53 3.66
N ARG A 30 4.33 -18.17 4.28
CA ARG A 30 4.33 -18.43 5.72
C ARG A 30 4.32 -17.13 6.53
N MET A 31 5.22 -16.20 6.22
CA MET A 31 5.28 -14.90 6.90
C MET A 31 3.96 -14.13 6.77
N SER A 32 3.38 -14.10 5.57
CA SER A 32 2.09 -13.45 5.31
C SER A 32 0.99 -14.02 6.21
N ARG A 33 0.88 -15.34 6.32
CA ARG A 33 -0.11 -16.01 7.18
C ARG A 33 0.12 -15.72 8.65
N ASP A 34 1.37 -15.76 9.11
CA ASP A 34 1.71 -15.51 10.51
C ASP A 34 1.35 -14.08 10.93
N TRP A 35 1.65 -13.09 10.07
CA TRP A 35 1.32 -11.69 10.33
C TRP A 35 -0.18 -11.41 10.25
N GLU A 36 -0.88 -12.00 9.27
CA GLU A 36 -2.35 -11.89 9.16
C GLU A 36 -3.04 -12.49 10.39
N GLN A 37 -2.65 -13.69 10.81
CA GLN A 37 -3.22 -14.34 12.00
C GLN A 37 -3.04 -13.49 13.25
N LYS A 38 -1.84 -12.91 13.45
CA LYS A 38 -1.57 -12.01 14.59
C LYS A 38 -2.39 -10.73 14.50
N GLY A 39 -2.43 -10.08 13.34
CA GLY A 39 -3.16 -8.83 13.15
C GLY A 39 -4.67 -8.97 13.31
N LEU A 40 -5.25 -10.08 12.83
CA LEU A 40 -6.69 -10.33 12.95
C LEU A 40 -7.10 -10.76 14.37
N ALA A 41 -6.20 -11.39 15.13
CA ALA A 41 -6.43 -11.74 16.53
C ALA A 41 -6.57 -10.51 17.45
N GLU A 42 -6.00 -9.37 17.07
CA GLU A 42 -6.25 -8.11 17.77
C GLU A 42 -7.68 -7.65 17.50
N PRO A 43 -8.49 -7.29 18.52
CA PRO A 43 -9.82 -6.77 18.28
C PRO A 43 -9.73 -5.40 17.59
N PHE A 44 -10.62 -5.15 16.64
CA PHE A 44 -10.76 -3.83 16.04
C PHE A 44 -11.18 -2.82 17.12
N LYS A 45 -10.36 -1.78 17.32
CA LYS A 45 -10.61 -0.70 18.27
C LYS A 45 -10.76 0.60 17.49
N GLY A 46 -11.68 1.47 17.93
CA GLY A 46 -11.79 2.82 17.41
C GLY A 46 -10.57 3.69 17.75
N VAL A 47 -10.63 4.97 17.39
CA VAL A 47 -9.61 5.95 17.76
C VAL A 47 -9.49 6.01 19.28
N ARG A 48 -8.27 5.92 19.82
CA ARG A 48 -8.01 5.90 21.27
C ARG A 48 -7.01 6.97 21.67
N ALA A 49 -7.37 7.77 22.66
CA ALA A 49 -6.47 8.70 23.34
C ALA A 49 -6.04 8.14 24.72
N SER A 50 -5.24 8.88 25.48
CA SER A 50 -4.89 8.51 26.85
C SER A 50 -6.11 8.39 27.78
N SER A 51 -7.21 9.07 27.44
CA SER A 51 -8.52 9.04 28.11
C SER A 51 -9.35 7.78 27.85
N GLY A 52 -9.07 7.03 26.77
CA GLY A 52 -9.91 5.90 26.35
C GLY A 52 -10.25 5.93 24.87
N VAL A 53 -11.21 5.09 24.46
CA VAL A 53 -11.74 5.08 23.09
C VAL A 53 -12.63 6.30 22.91
N GLU A 54 -12.42 7.02 21.82
CA GLU A 54 -13.21 8.18 21.41
C GLU A 54 -14.43 7.69 20.62
N GLU A 55 -15.63 7.90 21.17
CA GLU A 55 -16.90 7.50 20.54
C GLU A 55 -17.49 8.64 19.69
N GLY A 56 -18.39 8.29 18.75
CA GLY A 56 -19.17 9.29 18.00
C GLY A 56 -18.40 10.13 16.97
N LEU A 57 -17.14 9.77 16.63
CA LEU A 57 -16.31 10.55 15.70
C LEU A 57 -16.84 10.61 14.26
N PHE A 58 -17.61 9.61 13.82
CA PHE A 58 -18.07 9.47 12.44
C PHE A 58 -19.56 9.10 12.40
N ALA A 59 -20.42 10.02 12.84
CA ALA A 59 -21.86 9.83 12.73
C ALA A 59 -22.28 9.67 11.25
N VAL A 60 -23.28 8.81 11.02
CA VAL A 60 -23.87 8.67 9.68
C VAL A 60 -24.68 9.93 9.37
N SER A 61 -24.33 10.60 8.28
CA SER A 61 -24.97 11.84 7.85
C SER A 61 -24.93 12.00 6.35
N SER A 62 -25.99 12.58 5.77
CA SER A 62 -25.99 12.93 4.36
C SER A 62 -24.96 14.01 4.07
N THR A 63 -24.15 13.81 3.04
CA THR A 63 -23.15 14.78 2.57
C THR A 63 -23.66 15.64 1.42
N GLY A 64 -24.73 15.22 0.75
CA GLY A 64 -25.29 15.87 -0.44
C GLY A 64 -24.47 15.64 -1.72
N VAL A 65 -23.39 14.86 -1.67
CA VAL A 65 -22.51 14.57 -2.81
C VAL A 65 -22.82 13.19 -3.38
N SER A 66 -23.29 13.14 -4.63
CA SER A 66 -23.66 11.86 -5.25
C SER A 66 -22.48 10.89 -5.38
N THR A 67 -22.66 9.67 -4.87
CA THR A 67 -21.76 8.51 -5.04
C THR A 67 -22.11 7.66 -6.26
N GLU A 68 -23.11 8.08 -7.06
CA GLU A 68 -23.54 7.35 -8.26
C GLU A 68 -22.40 7.13 -9.28
N PRO A 69 -21.52 8.11 -9.57
CA PRO A 69 -20.39 7.89 -10.48
C PRO A 69 -19.44 6.79 -9.98
N VAL A 70 -19.19 6.75 -8.67
CA VAL A 70 -18.34 5.73 -8.03
C VAL A 70 -18.97 4.35 -8.15
N ARG A 71 -20.26 4.23 -7.83
CA ARG A 71 -21.03 2.99 -7.98
C ARG A 71 -20.99 2.45 -9.41
N LYS A 72 -21.26 3.31 -10.40
CA LYS A 72 -21.23 2.91 -11.83
C LYS A 72 -19.83 2.46 -12.27
N ALA A 73 -18.78 3.12 -11.80
CA ALA A 73 -17.40 2.73 -12.11
C ALA A 73 -17.02 1.39 -11.47
N ALA A 74 -17.49 1.11 -10.25
CA ALA A 74 -17.29 -0.19 -9.61
C ALA A 74 -18.02 -1.32 -10.37
N GLU A 75 -19.26 -1.08 -10.80
CA GLU A 75 -20.02 -2.02 -11.63
C GLU A 75 -19.33 -2.30 -12.96
N ALA A 76 -18.79 -1.26 -13.62
CA ALA A 76 -18.04 -1.40 -14.86
C ALA A 76 -16.73 -2.19 -14.66
N PHE A 77 -16.01 -1.93 -13.57
CA PHE A 77 -14.81 -2.70 -13.21
C PHE A 77 -15.14 -4.18 -13.00
N LEU A 78 -16.12 -4.51 -12.15
CA LEU A 78 -16.53 -5.89 -11.90
C LEU A 78 -17.01 -6.60 -13.17
N ALA A 79 -17.70 -5.90 -14.07
CA ALA A 79 -18.15 -6.46 -15.35
C ALA A 79 -17.00 -6.74 -16.33
N SER A 80 -15.83 -6.10 -16.15
CA SER A 80 -14.65 -6.32 -16.99
C SER A 80 -13.84 -7.56 -16.61
N LEU A 81 -14.04 -8.07 -15.39
CA LEU A 81 -13.27 -9.20 -14.85
C LEU A 81 -13.77 -10.54 -15.39
N THR A 82 -12.86 -11.51 -15.53
CA THR A 82 -13.26 -12.91 -15.75
C THR A 82 -13.95 -13.47 -14.49
N PRO A 83 -14.71 -14.57 -14.61
CA PRO A 83 -15.30 -15.22 -13.44
C PRO A 83 -14.28 -15.53 -12.32
N GLU A 84 -13.08 -15.97 -12.68
CA GLU A 84 -12.01 -16.31 -11.74
C GLU A 84 -11.43 -15.08 -11.05
N GLN A 85 -11.19 -14.00 -11.81
CA GLN A 85 -10.74 -12.73 -11.24
C GLN A 85 -11.80 -12.13 -10.32
N ARG A 86 -13.07 -12.22 -10.72
CA ARG A 86 -14.20 -11.72 -9.93
C ARG A 86 -14.37 -12.49 -8.62
N ALA A 87 -14.24 -13.82 -8.65
CA ALA A 87 -14.38 -14.69 -7.48
C ALA A 87 -13.37 -14.37 -6.36
N LYS A 88 -12.19 -13.85 -6.68
CA LYS A 88 -11.20 -13.40 -5.70
C LYS A 88 -11.25 -11.90 -5.39
N THR A 89 -12.12 -11.14 -6.05
CA THR A 89 -12.24 -9.69 -5.90
C THR A 89 -13.42 -9.30 -5.03
N GLU A 90 -14.51 -10.08 -5.03
CA GLU A 90 -15.73 -9.76 -4.30
C GLU A 90 -15.77 -10.43 -2.92
N TYR A 91 -16.00 -9.62 -1.89
CA TYR A 91 -16.12 -10.02 -0.49
C TYR A 91 -17.43 -9.51 0.11
N LYS A 92 -17.82 -10.03 1.28
CA LYS A 92 -18.92 -9.45 2.05
C LYS A 92 -18.51 -8.09 2.61
N VAL A 93 -19.50 -7.25 2.92
CA VAL A 93 -19.21 -5.90 3.45
C VAL A 93 -18.59 -5.94 4.84
N ASP A 94 -18.90 -6.98 5.62
CA ASP A 94 -18.43 -7.25 6.98
C ASP A 94 -17.25 -8.24 7.02
N ASP A 95 -16.62 -8.49 5.87
CA ASP A 95 -15.47 -9.39 5.78
C ASP A 95 -14.22 -8.78 6.42
N ASP A 96 -13.39 -9.63 7.04
CA ASP A 96 -12.10 -9.24 7.61
C ASP A 96 -11.12 -8.73 6.53
N GLU A 97 -11.40 -8.93 5.24
CA GLU A 97 -10.62 -8.39 4.12
C GLU A 97 -10.30 -6.89 4.25
N TRP A 98 -11.18 -6.07 4.85
CA TRP A 98 -10.90 -4.65 5.17
C TRP A 98 -9.65 -4.42 6.03
N ARG A 99 -9.20 -5.46 6.74
CA ARG A 99 -8.07 -5.46 7.65
C ARG A 99 -6.85 -6.17 7.06
N LYS A 100 -6.98 -6.76 5.88
CA LYS A 100 -5.97 -7.58 5.21
C LYS A 100 -5.19 -6.78 4.19
N TRP A 101 -4.31 -5.92 4.69
CA TRP A 101 -3.40 -5.13 3.88
C TRP A 101 -2.07 -4.97 4.60
N MET A 102 -0.99 -4.83 3.82
CA MET A 102 0.34 -4.58 4.38
C MET A 102 1.22 -3.86 3.37
N ASN A 103 2.05 -2.95 3.87
CA ASN A 103 3.03 -2.21 3.07
C ASN A 103 4.32 -3.01 2.78
N GLN A 104 4.35 -4.32 3.04
CA GLN A 104 5.54 -5.15 2.81
C GLN A 104 5.31 -6.06 1.61
N HIS A 105 6.31 -6.20 0.75
CA HIS A 105 6.20 -6.91 -0.52
C HIS A 105 5.95 -8.42 -0.35
N PHE A 106 6.36 -9.01 0.78
CA PHE A 106 6.14 -10.44 1.05
C PHE A 106 4.66 -10.81 1.28
N TYR A 107 3.78 -9.83 1.51
CA TYR A 107 2.36 -10.08 1.78
C TYR A 107 1.65 -10.71 0.58
N VAL A 108 0.94 -11.81 0.82
CA VAL A 108 0.08 -12.46 -0.18
C VAL A 108 -1.28 -11.78 -0.14
N ARG A 109 -1.57 -10.99 -1.18
CA ARG A 109 -2.78 -10.17 -1.27
C ARG A 109 -3.93 -10.89 -1.94
N GLN A 110 -5.13 -10.50 -1.55
CA GLN A 110 -6.38 -10.92 -2.18
C GLN A 110 -6.76 -9.96 -3.30
N GLY A 111 -7.79 -10.29 -4.09
CA GLY A 111 -8.24 -9.46 -5.20
C GLY A 111 -7.64 -9.82 -6.55
N ALA A 112 -8.16 -9.16 -7.59
CA ALA A 112 -7.55 -9.15 -8.90
C ALA A 112 -6.29 -8.27 -8.87
N GLY A 113 -5.16 -8.86 -9.25
CA GLY A 113 -3.87 -8.17 -9.30
C GLY A 113 -3.74 -7.37 -10.59
N PHE A 114 -3.16 -6.18 -10.53
CA PHE A 114 -3.06 -5.33 -11.72
C PHE A 114 -2.11 -5.94 -12.76
N GLN A 115 -1.17 -6.80 -12.34
CA GLN A 115 -0.22 -7.48 -13.22
C GLN A 115 -0.90 -8.54 -14.12
N GLU A 116 -1.92 -9.24 -13.62
CA GLU A 116 -2.66 -10.25 -14.39
C GLU A 116 -3.82 -9.66 -15.21
N MET A 117 -4.21 -8.42 -14.94
CA MET A 117 -5.26 -7.74 -15.69
C MET A 117 -4.82 -7.42 -17.12
N THR A 118 -5.78 -7.45 -18.04
CA THR A 118 -5.63 -6.82 -19.36
C THR A 118 -5.56 -5.30 -19.24
N GLU A 119 -5.15 -4.60 -20.29
CA GLU A 119 -5.14 -3.14 -20.31
C GLU A 119 -6.54 -2.55 -20.09
N ALA A 120 -7.57 -3.11 -20.73
CA ALA A 120 -8.95 -2.68 -20.55
C ALA A 120 -9.45 -2.86 -19.10
N GLN A 121 -9.07 -3.97 -18.44
CA GLN A 121 -9.39 -4.20 -17.03
C GLN A 121 -8.68 -3.21 -16.09
N ARG A 122 -7.39 -2.93 -16.35
CA ARG A 122 -6.66 -1.90 -15.61
C ARG A 122 -7.29 -0.53 -15.77
N GLU A 123 -7.69 -0.15 -16.99
CA GLU A 123 -8.39 1.11 -17.23
C GLU A 123 -9.75 1.19 -16.52
N ALA A 124 -10.47 0.07 -16.41
CA ALA A 124 -11.70 0.01 -15.62
C ALA A 124 -11.43 0.18 -14.11
N ALA A 125 -10.38 -0.46 -13.57
CA ALA A 125 -9.94 -0.27 -12.19
C ALA A 125 -9.51 1.18 -11.91
N PHE A 126 -8.75 1.80 -12.81
CA PHE A 126 -8.40 3.22 -12.73
C PHE A 126 -9.61 4.13 -12.96
N GLY A 127 -10.62 3.67 -13.69
CA GLY A 127 -11.95 4.29 -13.78
C GLY A 127 -12.61 4.42 -12.42
N LEU A 128 -12.62 3.34 -11.64
CA LEU A 128 -13.12 3.34 -10.27
C LEU A 128 -12.31 4.31 -9.39
N MET A 129 -10.98 4.23 -9.41
CA MET A 129 -10.13 5.15 -8.63
C MET A 129 -10.36 6.62 -9.05
N ARG A 130 -10.54 6.90 -10.34
CA ARG A 130 -10.77 8.25 -10.87
C ARG A 130 -12.13 8.81 -10.46
N ALA A 131 -13.17 7.98 -10.41
CA ALA A 131 -14.48 8.40 -9.91
C ALA A 131 -14.47 8.65 -8.39
N SER A 132 -13.60 7.95 -7.67
CA SER A 132 -13.56 7.94 -6.19
C SER A 132 -12.64 9.00 -5.60
N LEU A 133 -11.49 9.26 -6.24
CA LEU A 133 -10.42 10.11 -5.72
C LEU A 133 -10.40 11.48 -6.39
N SER A 134 -9.87 12.48 -5.70
CA SER A 134 -9.50 13.75 -6.34
C SER A 134 -8.42 13.53 -7.40
N ALA A 135 -8.28 14.46 -8.34
CA ALA A 135 -7.22 14.41 -9.35
C ALA A 135 -5.81 14.33 -8.72
N LYS A 136 -5.56 15.05 -7.62
CA LYS A 136 -4.30 14.95 -6.85
C LYS A 136 -4.13 13.55 -6.26
N GLY A 137 -5.20 12.98 -5.67
CA GLY A 137 -5.17 11.64 -5.08
C GLY A 137 -4.90 10.54 -6.11
N LEU A 138 -5.60 10.57 -7.25
CA LEU A 138 -5.37 9.62 -8.34
C LEU A 138 -3.94 9.70 -8.88
N LYS A 139 -3.44 10.94 -9.12
CA LYS A 139 -2.06 11.15 -9.58
C LYS A 139 -1.05 10.59 -8.57
N LEU A 140 -1.23 10.90 -7.29
CA LEU A 140 -0.37 10.38 -6.22
C LEU A 140 -0.36 8.84 -6.21
N SER A 141 -1.53 8.20 -6.25
CA SER A 141 -1.63 6.74 -6.30
C SER A 141 -0.90 6.13 -7.49
N ARG A 142 -1.07 6.69 -8.70
CA ARG A 142 -0.36 6.20 -9.90
C ARG A 142 1.15 6.46 -9.83
N ASP A 143 1.57 7.59 -9.28
CA ASP A 143 3.00 7.91 -9.15
C ASP A 143 3.68 7.05 -8.10
N ILE A 144 2.97 6.65 -7.03
CA ILE A 144 3.45 5.63 -6.08
C ILE A 144 3.68 4.30 -6.78
N MET A 145 2.73 3.85 -7.61
CA MET A 145 2.87 2.62 -8.40
C MET A 145 4.10 2.68 -9.32
N LYS A 146 4.29 3.81 -10.01
CA LYS A 146 5.50 4.05 -10.84
C LYS A 146 6.78 4.01 -10.03
N LEU A 147 6.82 4.63 -8.85
CA LEU A 147 8.00 4.61 -7.99
C LEU A 147 8.31 3.21 -7.45
N ASN A 148 7.29 2.35 -7.28
CA ASN A 148 7.53 0.94 -6.97
C ASN A 148 8.23 0.20 -8.13
N HIS A 149 7.97 0.57 -9.39
CA HIS A 149 8.78 0.08 -10.51
C HIS A 149 10.22 0.61 -10.46
N THR A 150 10.41 1.90 -10.16
CA THR A 150 11.74 2.49 -9.97
C THR A 150 12.52 1.79 -8.85
N LEU A 151 11.86 1.40 -7.76
CA LEU A 151 12.49 0.58 -6.72
C LEU A 151 12.97 -0.76 -7.28
N GLY A 152 12.18 -1.41 -8.14
CA GLY A 152 12.60 -2.63 -8.84
C GLY A 152 13.86 -2.42 -9.69
N GLU A 153 13.95 -1.32 -10.45
CA GLU A 153 15.15 -0.95 -11.21
C GLU A 153 16.38 -0.76 -10.28
N LEU A 154 16.20 -0.05 -9.16
CA LEU A 154 17.27 0.20 -8.17
C LEU A 154 17.69 -1.07 -7.42
N ALA A 155 16.78 -2.01 -7.23
CA ALA A 155 17.01 -3.31 -6.60
C ALA A 155 17.59 -4.36 -7.57
N GLY A 156 18.30 -3.93 -8.61
CA GLY A 156 18.93 -4.83 -9.59
C GLY A 156 17.94 -5.49 -10.54
N ASN A 157 16.88 -4.77 -10.93
CA ASN A 157 15.75 -5.28 -11.73
C ASN A 157 14.96 -6.39 -11.02
N ASN A 158 14.82 -6.32 -9.69
CA ASN A 158 13.98 -7.25 -8.92
C ASN A 158 12.49 -6.93 -9.13
N PHE A 159 11.95 -7.35 -10.28
CA PHE A 159 10.53 -7.18 -10.59
C PHE A 159 9.62 -8.27 -10.04
N VAL A 160 10.18 -9.19 -9.24
CA VAL A 160 9.40 -10.18 -8.50
C VAL A 160 8.82 -9.56 -7.23
N GLU A 161 9.60 -8.74 -6.53
CA GLU A 161 9.17 -8.06 -5.30
C GLU A 161 8.60 -6.66 -5.55
N TYR A 162 9.05 -5.99 -6.60
CA TYR A 162 8.71 -4.59 -6.88
C TYR A 162 8.18 -4.41 -8.29
N GLY A 163 7.25 -3.49 -8.49
CA GLY A 163 6.68 -3.28 -9.82
C GLY A 163 5.47 -2.36 -9.84
N GLU A 164 5.24 -1.76 -11.00
CA GLU A 164 4.11 -0.85 -11.24
C GLU A 164 2.77 -1.52 -10.97
N TRP A 165 2.69 -2.83 -11.21
CA TRP A 165 1.44 -3.58 -11.21
C TRP A 165 1.31 -4.57 -10.04
N LEU A 166 2.23 -4.53 -9.08
CA LEU A 166 2.14 -5.31 -7.84
C LEU A 166 1.22 -4.60 -6.83
N TYR A 167 -0.04 -4.43 -7.26
CA TYR A 167 -1.14 -3.85 -6.52
C TYR A 167 -2.39 -4.67 -6.83
N TRP A 168 -3.25 -4.82 -5.83
CA TRP A 168 -4.48 -5.62 -5.92
C TRP A 168 -5.67 -4.77 -5.52
N ILE A 169 -6.85 -5.17 -6.00
CA ILE A 169 -8.11 -4.50 -5.68
C ILE A 169 -9.16 -5.51 -5.26
N THR A 170 -9.86 -5.20 -4.18
CA THR A 170 -11.01 -5.94 -3.66
C THR A 170 -12.22 -5.01 -3.55
N ILE A 171 -13.42 -5.58 -3.67
CA ILE A 171 -14.71 -4.92 -3.48
C ILE A 171 -15.43 -5.64 -2.33
N MET A 172 -15.81 -4.89 -1.30
CA MET A 172 -16.52 -5.40 -0.14
C MET A 172 -17.98 -4.95 -0.22
N GLY A 173 -18.90 -5.91 -0.22
CA GLY A 173 -20.31 -5.65 -0.48
C GLY A 173 -20.62 -5.41 -1.96
N LYS A 174 -21.90 -5.32 -2.30
CA LYS A 174 -22.36 -5.04 -3.67
C LYS A 174 -22.48 -3.53 -3.87
N PRO A 175 -21.94 -2.94 -4.96
CA PRO A 175 -22.16 -1.53 -5.29
C PRO A 175 -23.64 -1.16 -5.22
N SER A 176 -23.98 -0.22 -4.33
CA SER A 176 -25.35 0.09 -3.97
C SER A 176 -25.56 1.58 -3.76
N LYS A 177 -26.82 2.01 -3.89
CA LYS A 177 -27.24 3.39 -3.56
C LYS A 177 -27.58 3.56 -2.08
N THR A 178 -27.88 2.48 -1.37
CA THR A 178 -28.42 2.51 0.00
C THR A 178 -27.65 1.61 0.95
N GLU A 179 -27.23 0.44 0.47
CA GLU A 179 -26.49 -0.53 1.28
C GLU A 179 -25.00 -0.15 1.38
N PRO A 180 -24.33 -0.51 2.49
CA PRO A 180 -22.90 -0.28 2.63
C PRO A 180 -22.11 -1.13 1.63
N TRP A 181 -21.09 -0.55 1.05
CA TRP A 181 -20.13 -1.22 0.19
C TRP A 181 -18.84 -0.41 0.10
N GLY A 182 -17.82 -0.94 -0.54
CA GLY A 182 -16.63 -0.17 -0.82
C GLY A 182 -15.58 -0.99 -1.55
N TRP A 183 -14.38 -0.42 -1.62
CA TRP A 183 -13.25 -1.06 -2.26
C TRP A 183 -11.95 -0.79 -1.50
N GLN A 184 -11.00 -1.71 -1.63
CA GLN A 184 -9.65 -1.58 -1.11
C GLN A 184 -8.68 -1.77 -2.27
N VAL A 185 -7.71 -0.87 -2.41
CA VAL A 185 -6.49 -1.13 -3.19
C VAL A 185 -5.35 -1.25 -2.22
N ASP A 186 -4.54 -2.29 -2.33
CA ASP A 186 -3.37 -2.47 -1.49
C ASP A 186 -2.14 -2.98 -2.28
N GLY A 187 -0.96 -2.70 -1.73
CA GLY A 187 0.34 -2.95 -2.34
C GLY A 187 1.46 -2.42 -1.47
N HIS A 188 2.70 -2.60 -1.94
CA HIS A 188 3.91 -2.25 -1.16
C HIS A 188 3.88 -0.82 -0.59
N HIS A 189 3.40 0.15 -1.38
CA HIS A 189 3.48 1.57 -1.02
C HIS A 189 2.16 2.35 -1.07
N LEU A 190 1.06 1.66 -1.36
CA LEU A 190 -0.27 2.28 -1.48
C LEU A 190 -1.30 1.36 -0.84
N ILE A 191 -2.04 1.88 0.12
CA ILE A 191 -3.25 1.27 0.65
C ILE A 191 -4.33 2.35 0.67
N VAL A 192 -5.46 2.08 0.02
CA VAL A 192 -6.64 2.95 0.05
C VAL A 192 -7.83 2.08 0.37
N ASN A 193 -8.43 2.29 1.55
CA ASN A 193 -9.75 1.79 1.87
C ASN A 193 -10.77 2.87 1.53
N TYR A 194 -11.82 2.52 0.79
CA TYR A 194 -12.87 3.46 0.37
C TYR A 194 -14.24 2.86 0.67
N PHE A 195 -14.79 3.23 1.83
CA PHE A 195 -16.11 2.79 2.28
C PHE A 195 -17.18 3.79 1.88
N VAL A 196 -18.33 3.29 1.45
CA VAL A 196 -19.50 4.05 0.99
C VAL A 196 -20.75 3.59 1.74
N LEU A 197 -21.48 4.55 2.31
CA LEU A 197 -22.84 4.33 2.82
C LEU A 197 -23.72 5.50 2.38
N GLY A 198 -24.65 5.23 1.46
CA GLY A 198 -25.43 6.28 0.81
C GLY A 198 -24.53 7.26 0.05
N ASP A 199 -24.54 8.52 0.45
CA ASP A 199 -23.69 9.60 -0.08
C ASP A 199 -22.46 9.90 0.80
N GLN A 200 -22.26 9.15 1.89
CA GLN A 200 -21.12 9.32 2.78
C GLN A 200 -19.99 8.38 2.40
N VAL A 201 -18.77 8.93 2.40
CA VAL A 201 -17.54 8.22 2.06
C VAL A 201 -16.56 8.34 3.22
N VAL A 202 -15.93 7.22 3.59
CA VAL A 202 -14.82 7.17 4.56
C VAL A 202 -13.62 6.51 3.90
N MET A 203 -12.47 7.18 3.95
CA MET A 203 -11.25 6.74 3.28
C MET A 203 -10.12 6.28 4.22
N THR A 204 -10.47 5.94 5.46
CA THR A 204 -9.50 5.54 6.49
C THR A 204 -9.77 4.10 6.94
N PRO A 205 -8.72 3.29 7.17
CA PRO A 205 -7.30 3.63 7.10
C PRO A 205 -6.77 3.74 5.66
N ALA A 206 -5.73 4.57 5.46
CA ALA A 206 -5.03 4.67 4.18
C ALA A 206 -3.52 4.86 4.42
N PHE A 207 -2.71 4.39 3.47
CA PHE A 207 -1.26 4.48 3.48
C PHE A 207 -0.77 4.96 2.11
N PHE A 208 0.03 6.02 2.12
CA PHE A 208 0.68 6.56 0.94
C PHE A 208 2.15 6.77 1.27
N GLY A 209 3.02 6.09 0.55
CA GLY A 209 4.46 6.23 0.74
C GLY A 209 5.21 5.85 -0.53
N SER A 210 6.53 5.95 -0.49
CA SER A 210 7.40 5.25 -1.42
C SER A 210 8.84 5.34 -0.93
N GLU A 211 9.62 4.32 -1.22
CA GLU A 211 11.08 4.37 -1.23
C GLU A 211 11.56 3.89 -2.60
N PRO A 212 12.20 4.73 -3.42
CA PRO A 212 12.47 6.16 -3.21
C PRO A 212 11.23 7.05 -3.43
N VAL A 213 11.23 8.27 -2.85
CA VAL A 213 10.19 9.30 -3.12
C VAL A 213 10.43 10.12 -4.40
N ARG A 214 11.56 9.86 -5.08
CA ARG A 214 11.98 10.51 -6.32
C ARG A 214 12.64 9.48 -7.23
N ALA A 215 12.27 9.50 -8.51
CA ALA A 215 12.96 8.74 -9.55
C ALA A 215 13.98 9.65 -10.27
N ASP A 216 15.27 9.51 -9.95
CA ASP A 216 16.34 10.29 -10.59
C ASP A 216 16.77 9.73 -11.97
N ALA A 217 16.42 8.47 -12.25
CA ALA A 217 16.72 7.73 -13.47
C ALA A 217 15.62 6.68 -13.74
N GLY A 218 15.81 5.86 -14.78
CA GLY A 218 14.91 4.74 -15.12
C GLY A 218 13.66 5.16 -15.91
N LYS A 219 12.76 4.20 -16.10
CA LYS A 219 11.53 4.34 -16.91
C LYS A 219 10.69 5.55 -16.50
N PHE A 220 10.65 5.85 -15.21
CA PHE A 220 9.79 6.89 -14.62
C PHE A 220 10.55 8.09 -14.06
N LYS A 221 11.76 8.36 -14.60
CA LYS A 221 12.57 9.53 -14.26
C LYS A 221 11.73 10.80 -14.17
N GLY A 222 11.90 11.56 -13.09
CA GLY A 222 11.20 12.81 -12.83
C GLY A 222 9.91 12.64 -12.01
N THR A 223 9.49 11.42 -11.69
CA THR A 223 8.39 11.19 -10.74
C THR A 223 8.83 11.58 -9.33
N VAL A 224 8.02 12.40 -8.65
CA VAL A 224 8.28 12.88 -7.28
C VAL A 224 6.96 12.94 -6.51
N ILE A 225 6.95 12.43 -5.28
CA ILE A 225 5.76 12.42 -4.42
C ILE A 225 6.04 13.02 -3.03
N LEU A 226 4.98 13.40 -2.32
CA LEU A 226 4.98 13.72 -0.88
C LEU A 226 5.93 14.85 -0.44
N GLN A 227 6.37 15.71 -1.35
CA GLN A 227 7.31 16.80 -1.01
C GLN A 227 6.65 17.90 -0.19
N ASP A 228 5.38 18.24 -0.49
CA ASP A 228 4.61 19.21 0.28
C ASP A 228 4.39 18.70 1.70
N GLU A 229 4.02 17.42 1.83
CA GLU A 229 3.79 16.74 3.11
C GLU A 229 5.09 16.66 3.92
N GLN A 230 6.23 16.31 3.29
CA GLN A 230 7.55 16.32 3.91
C GLN A 230 7.95 17.72 4.39
N ALA A 231 7.78 18.75 3.55
CA ALA A 231 8.13 20.13 3.88
C ALA A 231 7.27 20.66 5.04
N LYS A 232 5.97 20.38 5.05
CA LYS A 232 5.06 20.76 6.13
C LYS A 232 5.41 20.03 7.44
N GLY A 233 5.73 18.74 7.38
CA GLY A 233 6.16 17.98 8.55
C GLY A 233 7.44 18.54 9.17
N LEU A 234 8.43 18.88 8.34
CA LEU A 234 9.67 19.51 8.79
C LEU A 234 9.42 20.91 9.37
N ALA A 235 8.61 21.72 8.70
CA ALA A 235 8.24 23.06 9.17
C ALA A 235 7.51 23.01 10.51
N PHE A 236 6.59 22.04 10.70
CA PHE A 236 5.91 21.84 11.97
C PHE A 236 6.90 21.55 13.10
N VAL A 237 7.81 20.59 12.94
CA VAL A 237 8.79 20.24 13.98
C VAL A 237 9.75 21.40 14.27
N ASN A 238 10.13 22.18 13.26
CA ASN A 238 11.00 23.35 13.43
C ASN A 238 10.26 24.57 14.00
N GLY A 239 8.93 24.61 13.92
CA GLY A 239 8.09 25.66 14.50
C GLY A 239 7.77 25.45 15.98
N LEU A 240 8.12 24.29 16.55
CA LEU A 240 7.92 24.02 17.98
C LEU A 240 8.89 24.85 18.83
N SER A 241 8.37 25.44 19.90
CA SER A 241 9.22 25.99 20.98
C SER A 241 10.07 24.89 21.63
N GLU A 242 11.12 25.28 22.35
CA GLU A 242 11.98 24.32 23.06
C GLU A 242 11.18 23.39 23.99
N GLU A 243 10.23 23.95 24.75
CA GLU A 243 9.37 23.20 25.68
C GLU A 243 8.41 22.25 24.97
N GLN A 244 7.89 22.62 23.80
CA GLN A 244 7.08 21.71 22.98
C GLN A 244 7.94 20.61 22.37
N ARG A 245 9.15 20.95 21.90
CA ARG A 245 10.07 20.00 21.26
C ARG A 245 10.54 18.91 22.23
N LYS A 246 10.81 19.27 23.50
CA LYS A 246 11.11 18.31 24.59
C LYS A 246 10.00 17.28 24.81
N LYS A 247 8.74 17.63 24.53
CA LYS A 247 7.59 16.71 24.63
C LYS A 247 7.36 15.91 23.34
N ALA A 248 7.57 16.52 22.18
CA ALA A 248 7.25 15.93 20.88
C ALA A 248 8.33 14.99 20.35
N VAL A 249 9.61 15.24 20.65
CA VAL A 249 10.73 14.42 20.16
C VAL A 249 11.02 13.30 21.15
N LEU A 250 10.58 12.08 20.80
CA LEU A 250 10.77 10.89 21.64
C LEU A 250 12.20 10.34 21.59
N GLU A 251 12.84 10.43 20.41
CA GLU A 251 14.22 10.01 20.22
C GLU A 251 14.91 10.96 19.23
N THR A 252 16.14 11.39 19.56
CA THR A 252 16.94 12.29 18.72
C THR A 252 17.96 11.54 17.87
N ARG A 253 18.13 10.25 18.12
CA ARG A 253 19.04 9.35 17.41
C ARG A 253 18.21 8.26 16.76
N LYS A 254 18.49 7.95 15.49
CA LYS A 254 17.95 6.76 14.82
C LYS A 254 19.04 5.69 14.83
N PRO A 255 18.98 4.66 15.69
CA PRO A 255 20.08 3.72 15.87
C PRO A 255 20.22 2.66 14.76
N GLY A 256 19.30 2.58 13.80
CA GLY A 256 19.31 1.63 12.67
C GLY A 256 18.37 2.03 11.53
N ASN A 257 18.23 1.17 10.53
CA ASN A 257 17.40 1.43 9.33
C ASN A 257 15.90 1.17 9.61
N ASN A 258 15.04 1.62 8.69
CA ASN A 258 13.63 1.20 8.63
C ASN A 258 13.53 -0.32 8.46
#